data_AF-A0A1H5P6M8-F1
#
_entry.id   AF-A0A1H5P6M8-F1
#
_cell.length_a   1.000
_cell.length_b   1.000
_cell.length_c   1.000
_cell.angle_alpha   90.00
_cell.angle_beta   90.00
_cell.angle_gamma   90.00
#
_symmetry.space_group_name_H-M   'P 1'
#
loop_
_entity.id
_entity.type
_entity.pdbx_description
1 polymer ?
#
loop_
_entity_poly.entity_id
_entity_poly.type
_entity_poly.pdbx_seq_one_letter_code
_entity_poly.pdbx_strand_id
1 'polypeptide(L)'
;MKKRNTLLVTVLFFITAATSFAQTNWNNWAPLDSKDGIDLQYRFGWYESYDGQKNTELQIKAYNTRNKKVMVNFDKIRFSNGTTDYGGNLLYAHQDSYTFTFRTKGSVDRFTGDWTVEYYE
;
A
#
# COMPACT_ATOMS: atom_id res chain seq x y z
N MET A 1 -29.03 10.84 7.27
CA MET A 1 -27.62 10.57 7.66
C MET A 1 -26.95 9.84 6.51
N LYS A 2 -25.74 10.24 6.07
CA LYS A 2 -24.99 9.48 5.05
C LYS A 2 -24.65 8.09 5.60
N LYS A 3 -24.82 7.03 4.78
CA LYS A 3 -24.52 5.66 5.18
C LYS A 3 -22.98 5.47 5.18
N ARG A 4 -22.40 5.10 6.33
CA ARG A 4 -20.98 4.74 6.48
C ARG A 4 -20.87 3.22 6.42
N ASN A 5 -20.06 2.73 5.48
CA ASN A 5 -19.72 1.32 5.41
C ASN A 5 -18.22 1.19 5.69
N THR A 6 -17.85 0.14 6.42
CA THR A 6 -16.49 -0.08 6.90
C THR A 6 -16.07 -1.50 6.55
N LEU A 7 -14.92 -1.64 5.90
CA LEU A 7 -14.35 -2.91 5.53
C LEU A 7 -12.96 -3.07 6.15
N LEU A 8 -12.76 -4.11 6.95
CA LEU A 8 -11.45 -4.56 7.39
C LEU A 8 -10.87 -5.53 6.36
N VAL A 9 -9.61 -5.34 5.98
CA VAL A 9 -8.91 -6.26 5.09
C VAL A 9 -7.52 -6.55 5.69
N THR A 10 -7.08 -7.80 5.62
CA THR A 10 -5.75 -8.20 6.06
C THR A 10 -4.98 -8.71 4.86
N VAL A 11 -3.72 -8.30 4.77
CA VAL A 11 -2.90 -8.49 3.58
C VAL A 11 -1.59 -9.17 3.96
N LEU A 12 -1.23 -10.24 3.23
CA LEU A 12 0.04 -10.97 3.37
C LEU A 12 0.62 -11.26 1.99
N PHE A 13 1.90 -10.92 1.77
CA PHE A 13 2.60 -11.25 0.54
C PHE A 13 4.03 -11.75 0.78
N PHE A 14 4.50 -12.55 -0.16
CA PHE A 14 5.86 -13.10 -0.22
C PHE A 14 6.54 -12.66 -1.51
N ILE A 15 7.81 -12.30 -1.44
CA ILE A 15 8.58 -11.74 -2.56
C ILE A 15 9.76 -12.66 -2.88
N THR A 16 9.86 -13.09 -4.13
CA THR A 16 11.09 -13.66 -4.69
C THR A 16 11.99 -12.52 -5.15
N ALA A 17 13.18 -12.40 -4.55
CA ALA A 17 14.13 -11.34 -4.88
C ALA A 17 14.60 -11.44 -6.34
N ALA A 18 14.52 -10.33 -7.10
CA ALA A 18 15.20 -10.19 -8.37
C ALA A 18 16.57 -9.55 -8.14
N THR A 19 17.64 -10.28 -8.47
CA THR A 19 19.04 -9.87 -8.30
C THR A 19 19.57 -9.15 -9.55
N SER A 20 19.67 -7.82 -9.52
CA SER A 20 20.81 -7.02 -10.04
C SER A 20 20.55 -5.51 -9.87
N PHE A 21 21.61 -4.73 -9.62
CA PHE A 21 21.59 -3.47 -8.86
C PHE A 21 22.01 -2.24 -9.70
N ALA A 22 21.25 -1.14 -9.58
CA ALA A 22 21.64 0.29 -9.70
C ALA A 22 20.42 1.23 -9.85
N GLN A 23 19.22 0.71 -10.14
CA GLN A 23 18.00 1.51 -10.34
C GLN A 23 16.87 1.07 -9.43
N THR A 24 15.98 2.02 -9.13
CA THR A 24 14.70 1.74 -8.48
C THR A 24 13.94 0.69 -9.29
N ASN A 25 13.92 -0.54 -8.80
CA ASN A 25 13.29 -1.65 -9.49
C ASN A 25 11.92 -1.90 -8.86
N TRP A 26 10.87 -1.66 -9.63
CA TRP A 26 9.48 -1.88 -9.23
C TRP A 26 8.96 -3.16 -9.89
N ASN A 27 8.27 -4.00 -9.15
CA ASN A 27 7.42 -5.00 -9.78
C ASN A 27 6.19 -4.34 -10.42
N ASN A 28 5.49 -5.11 -11.25
CA ASN A 28 4.20 -4.69 -11.81
C ASN A 28 3.18 -4.49 -10.69
N TRP A 29 2.24 -3.58 -10.92
CA TRP A 29 1.05 -3.46 -10.07
C TRP A 29 0.27 -4.78 -10.09
N ALA A 30 -0.03 -5.29 -8.90
CA ALA A 30 -0.84 -6.48 -8.69
C ALA A 30 -2.12 -6.10 -7.94
N PRO A 31 -3.26 -6.76 -8.22
CA PRO A 31 -4.50 -6.50 -7.50
C PRO A 31 -4.39 -6.93 -6.04
N LEU A 32 -5.08 -6.21 -5.16
CA LEU A 32 -5.07 -6.43 -3.71
C LEU A 32 -6.45 -6.85 -3.19
N ASP A 33 -7.46 -6.02 -3.43
CA ASP A 33 -8.88 -6.32 -3.16
C ASP A 33 -9.74 -5.41 -4.06
N SER A 34 -10.97 -5.80 -4.34
CA SER A 34 -11.94 -4.96 -5.04
C SER A 34 -13.29 -5.11 -4.35
N LYS A 35 -13.79 -4.03 -3.75
CA LYS A 35 -15.12 -4.01 -3.11
C LYS A 35 -15.84 -2.67 -3.34
N ASP A 36 -17.14 -2.75 -3.62
CA ASP A 36 -18.07 -1.62 -3.67
C ASP A 36 -17.68 -0.44 -4.59
N GLY A 37 -16.90 -0.71 -5.63
CA GLY A 37 -16.40 0.29 -6.57
C GLY A 37 -15.05 0.90 -6.18
N ILE A 38 -14.29 0.22 -5.33
CA ILE A 38 -12.96 0.59 -4.91
C ILE A 38 -12.03 -0.56 -5.28
N ASP A 39 -11.16 -0.33 -6.26
CA ASP A 39 -10.17 -1.30 -6.69
C ASP A 39 -8.82 -0.93 -6.06
N LEU A 40 -8.26 -1.87 -5.31
CA LEU A 40 -6.99 -1.72 -4.65
C LEU A 40 -5.93 -2.53 -5.40
N GLN A 41 -4.79 -1.91 -5.64
CA GLN A 41 -3.61 -2.52 -6.22
C GLN A 41 -2.40 -2.25 -5.32
N TYR A 42 -1.38 -3.07 -5.41
CA TYR A 42 -0.12 -2.86 -4.73
C TYR A 42 1.05 -3.11 -5.67
N ARG A 43 2.19 -2.50 -5.36
CA ARG A 43 3.48 -2.85 -5.95
C ARG A 43 4.58 -2.65 -4.91
N PHE A 44 5.70 -3.28 -5.16
CA PHE A 44 6.86 -3.27 -4.31
C PHE A 44 8.08 -2.91 -5.15
N GLY A 45 8.98 -2.15 -4.55
CA GLY A 45 10.22 -1.80 -5.19
C GLY A 45 11.40 -1.75 -4.24
N TRP A 46 12.57 -1.84 -4.85
CA TRP A 46 13.87 -1.72 -4.21
C TRP A 46 14.53 -0.44 -4.69
N TYR A 47 15.11 0.35 -3.79
CA TYR A 47 15.97 1.46 -4.19
C TYR A 47 17.18 1.57 -3.26
N GLU A 48 18.27 2.12 -3.78
CA GLU A 48 19.44 2.48 -2.99
C GLU A 48 19.38 3.99 -2.74
N SER A 49 19.46 4.41 -1.47
CA SER A 49 19.54 5.83 -1.12
C SER A 49 20.93 6.38 -1.42
N TYR A 50 21.05 7.72 -1.40
CA TYR A 50 22.30 8.43 -1.68
C TYR A 50 23.50 8.01 -0.80
N ASP A 51 23.25 7.45 0.37
CA ASP A 51 24.24 6.92 1.33
C ASP A 51 24.59 5.44 1.10
N GLY A 52 24.15 4.83 -0.01
CA GLY A 52 24.39 3.42 -0.32
C GLY A 52 23.49 2.44 0.45
N GLN A 53 22.52 2.95 1.21
CA GLN A 53 21.60 2.09 1.96
C GLN A 53 20.52 1.50 1.04
N LYS A 54 20.37 0.17 1.08
CA LYS A 54 19.26 -0.53 0.40
C LYS A 54 17.96 -0.32 1.17
N ASN A 55 16.94 0.13 0.47
CA ASN A 55 15.61 0.37 1.00
C ASN A 55 14.58 -0.42 0.21
N THR A 56 13.54 -0.77 0.92
CA THR A 56 12.31 -1.32 0.40
C THR A 56 11.26 -0.22 0.36
N GLU A 57 10.47 -0.18 -0.72
CA GLU A 57 9.27 0.64 -0.80
C GLU A 57 8.05 -0.21 -1.19
N LEU A 58 6.99 -0.15 -0.38
CA LEU A 58 5.67 -0.67 -0.70
C LEU A 58 4.79 0.49 -1.15
N GLN A 59 4.15 0.34 -2.31
CA GLN A 59 3.13 1.27 -2.75
C GLN A 59 1.78 0.57 -2.86
N ILE A 60 0.74 1.25 -2.40
CA ILE A 60 -0.64 0.79 -2.51
C ILE A 60 -1.44 1.85 -3.24
N LYS A 61 -2.19 1.44 -4.25
CA LYS A 61 -2.99 2.33 -5.09
C LYS A 61 -4.45 1.99 -4.95
N ALA A 62 -5.27 3.00 -4.67
CA ALA A 62 -6.72 2.88 -4.62
C ALA A 62 -7.35 3.61 -5.79
N TYR A 63 -8.19 2.93 -6.56
CA TYR A 63 -8.97 3.47 -7.66
C TYR A 63 -10.44 3.52 -7.24
N ASN A 64 -11.09 4.64 -7.53
CA ASN A 64 -12.50 4.83 -7.27
C ASN A 64 -13.26 4.72 -8.59
N THR A 65 -13.91 3.57 -8.82
CA THR A 65 -14.60 3.29 -10.08
C THR A 65 -16.06 3.79 -10.07
N ARG A 66 -16.51 4.43 -8.99
CA ARG A 66 -17.91 4.86 -8.79
C ARG A 66 -18.08 6.31 -8.32
N ASN A 67 -17.04 7.15 -8.39
CA ASN A 67 -17.07 8.54 -7.90
C ASN A 67 -17.54 8.69 -6.43
N LYS A 68 -17.28 7.68 -5.58
CA LYS A 68 -17.61 7.74 -4.14
C LYS A 68 -16.54 8.50 -3.36
N LYS A 69 -16.87 9.13 -2.23
CA LYS A 69 -15.80 9.63 -1.34
C LYS A 69 -15.25 8.46 -0.55
N VAL A 70 -13.98 8.11 -0.79
CA VAL A 70 -13.30 7.00 -0.12
C VAL A 70 -12.23 7.55 0.81
N MET A 71 -12.12 6.95 1.99
CA MET A 71 -11.06 7.11 2.95
C MET A 71 -10.44 5.73 3.22
N VAL A 72 -9.14 5.61 3.06
CA VAL A 72 -8.40 4.39 3.41
C VAL A 72 -7.55 4.71 4.63
N ASN A 73 -7.75 3.97 5.71
CA ASN A 73 -6.98 4.07 6.95
C ASN A 73 -6.09 2.84 7.08
N PHE A 74 -4.80 3.05 7.30
CA PHE A 74 -3.83 1.99 7.54
C PHE A 74 -3.54 1.94 9.03
N ASP A 75 -3.98 0.88 9.71
CA ASP A 75 -3.85 0.81 11.17
C ASP A 75 -2.40 0.50 11.57
N LYS A 76 -1.80 -0.49 10.89
CA LYS A 76 -0.40 -0.88 11.12
C LYS A 76 0.16 -1.62 9.93
N ILE A 77 1.38 -1.25 9.52
CA ILE A 77 2.16 -2.01 8.54
C ILE A 77 3.39 -2.59 9.22
N ARG A 78 3.60 -3.88 9.02
CA ARG A 78 4.76 -4.62 9.53
C ARG A 78 5.53 -5.22 8.35
N PHE A 79 6.82 -4.94 8.30
CA PHE A 79 7.74 -5.62 7.40
C PHE A 79 8.42 -6.79 8.12
N SER A 80 8.95 -7.76 7.36
CA SER A 80 9.56 -8.98 7.93
C SER A 80 10.79 -8.75 8.79
N ASN A 81 11.49 -7.63 8.59
CA ASN A 81 12.61 -7.20 9.45
C ASN A 81 12.16 -6.62 10.81
N GLY A 82 10.86 -6.60 11.10
CA GLY A 82 10.32 -6.07 12.36
C GLY A 82 10.03 -4.57 12.36
N THR A 83 10.37 -3.85 11.29
CA THR A 83 10.02 -2.42 11.17
C THR A 83 8.50 -2.28 11.13
N THR A 84 7.97 -1.45 12.02
CA THR A 84 6.58 -1.02 12.03
C THR A 84 6.51 0.41 11.55
N ASP A 85 5.75 0.66 10.50
CA ASP A 85 5.36 2.02 10.11
C ASP A 85 3.90 2.24 10.55
N TYR A 86 3.64 3.39 11.18
CA TYR A 86 2.29 3.76 11.60
C TYR A 86 1.62 4.43 10.41
N GLY A 87 0.60 3.76 9.88
CA GLY A 87 -0.14 4.29 8.75
C GLY A 87 -0.73 5.65 9.08
N GLY A 88 -0.36 6.66 8.29
CA GLY A 88 -0.97 7.97 8.38
C GLY A 88 -2.45 7.91 8.00
N ASN A 89 -3.25 8.74 8.66
CA ASN A 89 -4.64 8.95 8.32
C ASN A 89 -4.78 9.74 7.01
N LEU A 90 -5.79 9.32 6.24
CA LEU A 90 -6.60 10.11 5.32
C LEU A 90 -6.02 10.54 3.97
N LEU A 91 -6.61 9.94 2.93
CA LEU A 91 -6.74 10.55 1.64
C LEU A 91 -8.21 10.51 1.19
N TYR A 92 -8.78 11.68 0.91
CA TYR A 92 -10.08 11.83 0.28
C TYR A 92 -9.94 11.60 -1.21
N ALA A 93 -10.36 10.44 -1.69
CA ALA A 93 -10.27 10.18 -3.12
C ALA A 93 -11.41 10.85 -3.90
N HIS A 94 -11.13 12.00 -4.53
CA HIS A 94 -12.04 12.63 -5.52
C HIS A 94 -11.48 12.53 -6.96
N GLN A 95 -10.28 11.96 -7.14
CA GLN A 95 -9.63 11.68 -8.43
C GLN A 95 -9.53 10.18 -8.70
N ASP A 96 -9.29 9.82 -9.97
CA ASP A 96 -9.31 8.45 -10.51
C ASP A 96 -8.43 7.45 -9.75
N SER A 97 -7.35 7.91 -9.08
CA SER A 97 -6.55 7.05 -8.20
C SER A 97 -5.68 7.81 -7.20
N TYR A 98 -5.30 7.15 -6.11
CA TYR A 98 -4.32 7.65 -5.13
C TYR A 98 -3.32 6.56 -4.75
N THR A 99 -2.05 6.94 -4.58
CA THR A 99 -0.96 6.02 -4.20
C THR A 99 -0.39 6.37 -2.84
N PHE A 100 -0.40 5.41 -1.93
CA PHE A 100 0.25 5.44 -0.62
C PHE A 100 1.63 4.79 -0.74
N THR A 101 2.61 5.31 -0.01
CA THR A 101 4.00 4.84 -0.05
C THR A 101 4.50 4.59 1.36
N PHE A 102 5.01 3.39 1.61
CA PHE A 102 5.62 2.96 2.87
C PHE A 102 7.05 2.52 2.62
N ARG A 103 7.97 2.92 3.50
CA ARG A 103 9.41 2.67 3.31
C ARG A 103 9.97 1.97 4.53
N THR A 104 10.86 1.01 4.29
CA THR A 104 11.71 0.46 5.35
C THR A 104 13.16 0.41 4.88
N LYS A 105 14.05 0.69 5.83
CA LYS A 105 15.47 0.41 5.68
C LYS A 105 15.68 -1.10 5.59
N GLY A 106 16.61 -1.51 4.73
CA GLY A 106 16.99 -2.91 4.55
C GLY A 106 16.06 -3.71 3.65
N SER A 107 16.50 -4.94 3.39
CA SER A 107 15.77 -5.88 2.56
C SER A 107 14.76 -6.71 3.32
N VAL A 108 13.51 -6.66 2.86
CA VAL A 108 12.38 -7.43 3.36
C VAL A 108 11.74 -8.22 2.22
N ASP A 109 11.30 -9.41 2.56
CA ASP A 109 10.72 -10.43 1.67
C ASP A 109 9.23 -10.64 1.94
N ARG A 110 8.71 -10.09 3.05
CA ARG A 110 7.32 -10.18 3.46
C ARG A 110 6.84 -8.86 4.08
N PHE A 111 5.59 -8.51 3.80
CA PHE A 111 4.85 -7.49 4.55
C PHE A 111 3.52 -8.04 5.02
N THR A 112 3.04 -7.50 6.15
CA THR A 112 1.68 -7.71 6.65
C THR A 112 1.09 -6.38 7.06
N GLY A 113 -0.20 -6.18 6.81
CA GLY A 113 -0.89 -4.98 7.25
C GLY A 113 -2.38 -5.22 7.41
N ASP A 114 -2.95 -4.49 8.36
CA ASP A 114 -4.39 -4.36 8.54
C ASP A 114 -4.78 -2.95 8.11
N TRP A 115 -5.88 -2.85 7.38
CA TRP A 115 -6.42 -1.57 6.94
C TRP A 115 -7.93 -1.57 6.89
N THR A 116 -8.47 -0.37 7.05
CA THR A 116 -9.89 -0.10 7.06
C THR A 116 -10.23 0.83 5.91
N VAL A 117 -11.12 0.39 5.03
CA VAL A 117 -11.66 1.24 3.97
C VAL A 117 -13.03 1.74 4.40
N GLU A 118 -13.18 3.05 4.44
CA GLU A 118 -14.44 3.72 4.67
C GLU A 118 -14.88 4.47 3.42
N TYR A 119 -16.15 4.35 3.08
CA TYR A 119 -16.69 5.08 1.94
C TYR A 119 -18.04 5.71 2.26
N TYR A 120 -18.28 6.84 1.62
CA TYR A 120 -19.43 7.69 1.82
C TYR A 120 -20.17 7.89 0.49
N GLU A 121 -21.47 7.66 0.53
CA GLU A 121 -22.43 8.09 -0.50
C GLU A 121 -22.87 9.54 -0.21
#